data_AF-A0A7I7K3F2-F1
#
_entry.id   AF-A0A7I7K3F2-F1
#
_cell.length_a   1.000
_cell.length_b   1.000
_cell.length_c   1.000
_cell.angle_alpha   90.00
_cell.angle_beta   90.00
_cell.angle_gamma   90.00
#
_symmetry.space_group_name_H-M   'P 1'
#
loop_
_entity.id
_entity.type
_entity.pdbx_description
1 polymer ?
#
loop_
_entity_poly.entity_id
_entity_poly.type
_entity_poly.pdbx_seq_one_letter_code
_entity_poly.pdbx_strand_id
1 'polypeptide(L)'
;MDLSTTLVVIAAALLLAATALTWWLRRRAAFQSALQQRGWRLRTDGDDTVVVPATGDWTLTMRRSYVGQMSPPGKHLVTSVWTCPMPATLGPVLVAGPAPPPELRELAAGLVGSVSPTVTRWLGIDRVSDGRPLRPVPAMDDRLLVFATDGIGPIGTLRAVADAIGDWCSVYETEREQPVLLLDRSGMSVRVRTDVLTSVDVADAFVTLGLRCRGALGRS
;
A
#
# COMPACT_ATOMS: atom_id res chain seq x y z
N MET A 1 -51.78 -13.37 5.35
CA MET A 1 -50.86 -12.23 5.58
C MET A 1 -51.61 -10.99 5.16
N ASP A 2 -51.97 -10.12 6.11
CA ASP A 2 -52.85 -8.97 5.83
C ASP A 2 -52.10 -7.86 5.10
N LEU A 3 -52.80 -7.19 4.18
CA LEU A 3 -52.31 -6.04 3.39
C LEU A 3 -51.72 -4.93 4.29
N SER A 4 -52.30 -4.73 5.48
CA SER A 4 -51.83 -3.78 6.49
C SER A 4 -50.45 -4.16 7.07
N THR A 5 -50.25 -5.42 7.44
CA THR A 5 -48.95 -5.93 7.91
C THR A 5 -47.86 -5.80 6.85
N THR A 6 -48.17 -6.08 5.59
CA THR A 6 -47.22 -5.95 4.48
C THR A 6 -46.80 -4.49 4.28
N LEU A 7 -47.74 -3.54 4.35
CA LEU A 7 -47.45 -2.11 4.25
C LEU A 7 -46.57 -1.60 5.40
N VAL A 8 -46.83 -2.05 6.63
CA VAL A 8 -46.02 -1.67 7.80
C VAL A 8 -44.59 -2.20 7.68
N VAL A 9 -44.41 -3.44 7.24
CA VAL A 9 -43.07 -4.03 7.03
C VAL A 9 -42.30 -3.28 5.95
N ILE A 10 -42.95 -2.94 4.83
CA ILE A 10 -42.33 -2.16 3.75
C ILE A 10 -41.94 -0.77 4.25
N ALA A 11 -42.82 -0.08 4.98
CA ALA A 11 -42.53 1.24 5.53
C ALA A 11 -41.35 1.21 6.51
N ALA A 12 -41.28 0.20 7.39
CA ALA A 12 -40.16 0.01 8.31
C ALA A 12 -38.84 -0.27 7.56
N ALA A 13 -38.86 -1.11 6.53
CA ALA A 13 -37.69 -1.41 5.71
C ALA A 13 -37.17 -0.16 4.97
N LEU A 14 -38.07 0.67 4.42
CA LEU A 14 -37.71 1.93 3.77
C LEU A 14 -37.11 2.93 4.75
N LEU A 15 -37.65 3.02 5.97
CA LEU A 15 -37.12 3.89 7.02
C LEU A 15 -35.70 3.46 7.43
N LEU A 16 -35.46 2.15 7.59
CA LEU A 16 -34.13 1.60 7.87
C LEU A 16 -33.15 1.86 6.72
N ALA A 17 -33.59 1.69 5.48
CA ALA A 17 -32.75 2.00 4.31
C ALA A 17 -32.40 3.50 4.25
N ALA A 18 -33.36 4.39 4.50
CA ALA A 18 -33.13 5.84 4.48
C ALA A 18 -32.20 6.30 5.61
N THR A 19 -32.36 5.75 6.81
CA THR A 19 -31.48 6.05 7.96
C THR A 19 -30.06 5.53 7.73
N ALA A 20 -29.90 4.33 7.19
CA ALA A 20 -28.60 3.78 6.81
C ALA A 20 -27.92 4.64 5.72
N LEU A 21 -28.68 5.06 4.70
CA LEU A 21 -28.17 5.90 3.61
C LEU A 21 -27.72 7.27 4.12
N THR A 22 -28.55 7.93 4.94
CA THR A 22 -28.21 9.25 5.49
C THR A 22 -27.00 9.20 6.41
N TRP A 23 -26.89 8.16 7.25
CA TRP A 23 -25.70 7.93 8.06
C TRP A 23 -24.44 7.74 7.19
N TRP A 24 -24.55 6.93 6.13
CA TRP A 24 -23.44 6.70 5.20
C TRP A 24 -23.01 7.99 4.48
N LEU A 25 -23.96 8.79 4.01
CA LEU A 25 -23.69 10.09 3.37
C LEU A 25 -22.99 11.06 4.31
N ARG A 26 -23.44 11.14 5.59
CA ARG A 26 -22.79 11.97 6.61
C ARG A 26 -21.36 11.52 6.88
N ARG A 27 -21.14 10.21 7.01
CA ARG A 27 -19.80 9.64 7.21
C ARG A 27 -18.88 9.97 6.04
N ARG A 28 -19.37 9.85 4.80
CA ARG A 28 -18.62 10.20 3.60
C ARG A 28 -18.28 11.69 3.53
N ALA A 29 -19.25 12.57 3.86
CA ALA A 29 -19.03 14.01 3.90
C ALA A 29 -18.00 14.41 4.98
N ALA A 30 -18.08 13.81 6.17
CA ALA A 30 -17.11 14.03 7.25
C ALA A 30 -15.70 13.60 6.83
N PHE A 31 -15.56 12.42 6.20
CA PHE A 31 -14.29 11.95 5.66
C PHE A 31 -13.72 12.91 4.61
N GLN A 32 -14.53 13.33 3.64
CA GLN A 32 -14.10 14.29 2.60
C GLN A 32 -13.69 15.64 3.20
N SER A 33 -14.44 16.14 4.18
CA SER A 33 -14.11 17.38 4.89
C SER A 33 -12.77 17.27 5.63
N ALA A 34 -12.53 16.15 6.31
CA ALA A 34 -11.28 15.91 7.03
C ALA A 34 -10.06 15.78 6.09
N LEU A 35 -10.23 15.21 4.89
CA LEU A 35 -9.19 15.22 3.85
C LEU A 35 -8.93 16.65 3.36
N GLN A 36 -9.97 17.43 3.10
CA GLN A 36 -9.83 18.81 2.65
C GLN A 36 -9.13 19.70 3.68
N GLN A 37 -9.39 19.50 4.97
CA GLN A 37 -8.69 20.21 6.06
C GLN A 37 -7.17 19.94 6.05
N ARG A 38 -6.73 18.78 5.57
CA ARG A 38 -5.32 18.44 5.35
C ARG A 38 -4.76 18.97 4.03
N GLY A 39 -5.60 19.67 3.26
CA GLY A 39 -5.29 20.10 1.91
C GLY A 39 -5.27 18.95 0.91
N TRP A 40 -5.91 17.81 1.18
CA TRP A 40 -5.90 16.67 0.27
C TRP A 40 -7.15 16.64 -0.59
N ARG A 41 -6.97 16.25 -1.86
CA ARG A 41 -8.05 16.14 -2.83
C ARG A 41 -8.22 14.69 -3.25
N LEU A 42 -9.45 14.20 -3.13
CA LEU A 42 -9.86 12.89 -3.57
C LEU A 42 -10.37 12.96 -5.02
N ARG A 43 -9.88 12.08 -5.89
CA ARG A 43 -10.38 11.83 -7.24
C ARG A 43 -10.68 10.34 -7.39
N THR A 44 -11.69 10.00 -8.18
CA THR A 44 -11.93 8.60 -8.58
C THR A 44 -11.72 8.49 -10.08
N ASP A 45 -11.04 7.43 -10.51
CA ASP A 45 -10.64 7.17 -11.89
C ASP A 45 -10.85 5.69 -12.19
N GLY A 46 -12.03 5.34 -12.71
CA GLY A 46 -12.46 3.94 -12.82
C GLY A 46 -12.48 3.24 -11.47
N ASP A 47 -11.69 2.17 -11.34
CA ASP A 47 -11.54 1.36 -10.11
C ASP A 47 -10.51 1.95 -9.11
N ASP A 48 -9.85 3.05 -9.49
CA ASP A 48 -8.84 3.71 -8.67
C ASP A 48 -9.42 4.89 -7.91
N THR A 49 -9.11 4.99 -6.62
CA THR A 49 -9.32 6.19 -5.82
C THR A 49 -7.97 6.82 -5.54
N VAL A 50 -7.78 8.05 -5.99
CA VAL A 50 -6.52 8.78 -5.95
C VAL A 50 -6.66 9.97 -4.99
N VAL A 51 -5.71 10.11 -4.09
CA VAL A 51 -5.55 11.25 -3.18
C VAL A 51 -4.27 11.98 -3.56
N VAL A 52 -4.39 13.29 -3.78
CA VAL A 52 -3.25 14.18 -4.05
C VAL A 52 -3.22 15.31 -3.02
N PRO A 53 -2.03 15.72 -2.55
CA PRO A 53 -1.92 16.86 -1.66
C PRO A 53 -2.03 18.19 -2.43
N ALA A 54 -2.45 19.24 -1.74
CA ALA A 54 -2.38 20.61 -2.26
C ALA A 54 -0.93 21.12 -2.34
N THR A 55 -0.06 20.61 -1.47
CA THR A 55 1.37 20.96 -1.43
C THR A 55 2.22 19.70 -1.30
N GLY A 56 3.33 19.64 -2.04
CA GLY A 56 4.15 18.44 -2.17
C GLY A 56 3.83 17.65 -3.44
N ASP A 57 4.64 16.62 -3.66
CA ASP A 57 4.79 15.90 -4.91
C ASP A 57 4.44 14.42 -4.78
N TRP A 58 3.68 14.02 -3.76
CA TRP A 58 3.26 12.63 -3.59
C TRP A 58 1.85 12.37 -4.10
N THR A 59 1.53 11.10 -4.35
CA THR A 59 0.18 10.64 -4.70
C THR A 59 -0.13 9.36 -3.94
N LEU A 60 -1.35 9.22 -3.44
CA LEU A 60 -1.85 8.00 -2.83
C LEU A 60 -2.95 7.40 -3.71
N THR A 61 -2.72 6.21 -4.24
CA THR A 61 -3.68 5.50 -5.10
C THR A 61 -4.13 4.22 -4.43
N MET A 62 -5.44 4.09 -4.22
CA MET A 62 -6.10 2.87 -3.77
C MET A 62 -6.82 2.23 -4.96
N ARG A 63 -6.45 0.99 -5.28
CA ARG A 63 -7.06 0.18 -6.34
C ARG A 63 -7.81 -1.00 -5.74
N ARG A 64 -9.03 -1.25 -6.23
CA ARG A 64 -9.79 -2.47 -5.91
C ARG A 64 -9.76 -3.40 -7.12
N SER A 65 -9.13 -4.56 -6.99
CA SER A 65 -9.12 -5.58 -8.03
C SER A 65 -9.90 -6.84 -7.61
N TYR A 66 -10.53 -7.47 -8.61
CA TYR A 66 -11.19 -8.75 -8.45
C TYR A 66 -10.23 -9.85 -8.89
N VAL A 67 -9.93 -10.78 -7.98
CA VAL A 67 -9.22 -12.00 -8.36
C VAL A 67 -10.27 -13.05 -8.71
N GLY A 68 -10.53 -13.22 -10.01
CA GLY A 68 -11.52 -14.19 -10.52
C GLY A 68 -11.15 -15.67 -10.31
N GLN A 69 -9.98 -15.97 -9.74
CA GLN A 69 -9.42 -17.32 -9.64
C GLN A 69 -9.32 -17.89 -8.21
N MET A 70 -9.90 -17.24 -7.19
CA MET A 70 -10.01 -17.86 -5.86
C MET A 70 -11.44 -18.34 -5.60
N SER A 71 -11.56 -19.59 -5.12
CA SER A 71 -12.81 -20.17 -4.67
C SER A 71 -12.86 -20.16 -3.13
N PRO A 72 -13.92 -19.61 -2.51
CA PRO A 72 -15.07 -19.01 -3.15
C PRO A 72 -14.76 -17.61 -3.71
N PRO A 73 -15.35 -17.25 -4.87
CA PRO A 73 -15.24 -15.91 -5.43
C PRO A 73 -15.86 -14.89 -4.45
N GLY A 74 -15.14 -13.80 -4.15
CA GLY A 74 -15.72 -12.71 -3.35
C GLY A 74 -14.77 -11.87 -2.49
N LYS A 75 -13.48 -12.22 -2.37
CA LYS A 75 -12.53 -11.37 -1.63
C LYS A 75 -11.89 -10.36 -2.58
N HIS A 76 -12.35 -9.10 -2.52
CA HIS A 76 -11.66 -7.98 -3.16
C HIS A 76 -10.21 -7.92 -2.70
N LEU A 77 -9.26 -7.81 -3.63
CA LEU A 77 -7.90 -7.42 -3.30
C LEU A 77 -7.84 -5.90 -3.37
N VAL A 78 -7.64 -5.26 -2.23
CA VAL A 78 -7.39 -3.82 -2.18
C VAL A 78 -5.88 -3.61 -2.09
N THR A 79 -5.35 -2.77 -2.96
CA THR A 79 -3.94 -2.36 -2.92
C THR A 79 -3.89 -0.85 -2.81
N SER A 80 -3.15 -0.36 -1.82
CA SER A 80 -2.90 1.07 -1.63
C SER A 80 -1.43 1.35 -1.88
N VAL A 81 -1.15 2.32 -2.74
CA VAL A 81 0.19 2.69 -3.16
C VAL A 81 0.37 4.19 -2.91
N TRP A 82 1.33 4.54 -2.07
CA TRP A 82 1.84 5.90 -1.97
C TRP A 82 3.03 6.03 -2.91
N THR A 83 3.10 7.09 -3.71
CA THR A 83 4.19 7.36 -4.65
C THR A 83 4.69 8.78 -4.50
N CYS A 84 5.95 9.00 -4.86
CA CYS A 84 6.56 10.32 -4.92
C CYS A 84 7.70 10.29 -5.94
N PRO A 85 7.85 11.30 -6.81
CA PRO A 85 9.05 11.42 -7.60
C PRO A 85 10.21 11.61 -6.62
N MET A 86 11.28 10.84 -6.82
CA MET A 86 12.56 11.14 -6.21
C MET A 86 13.50 11.61 -7.32
N PRO A 87 14.54 12.41 -7.02
CA PRO A 87 15.58 12.71 -7.99
C PRO A 87 16.03 11.38 -8.61
N ALA A 88 16.04 11.31 -9.94
CA ALA A 88 16.28 10.07 -10.67
C ALA A 88 17.69 9.52 -10.36
N THR A 89 17.82 8.76 -9.28
CA THR A 89 18.99 7.94 -9.01
C THR A 89 18.85 6.69 -9.84
N LEU A 90 19.27 6.82 -11.11
CA LEU A 90 19.82 5.83 -12.05
C LEU A 90 19.06 4.50 -12.20
N GLY A 91 19.18 3.87 -13.36
CA GLY A 91 18.46 2.63 -13.72
C GLY A 91 18.51 1.38 -12.81
N PRO A 92 19.25 1.27 -11.69
CA PRO A 92 19.02 0.26 -10.66
C PRO A 92 17.72 0.41 -9.85
N VAL A 93 17.28 -0.71 -9.27
CA VAL A 93 16.06 -0.86 -8.47
C VAL A 93 16.39 -1.36 -7.08
N LEU A 94 15.64 -0.87 -6.08
CA LEU A 94 15.66 -1.37 -4.70
C LEU A 94 14.27 -1.73 -4.23
N VAL A 95 14.16 -2.86 -3.54
CA VAL A 95 12.95 -3.35 -2.87
C VAL A 95 13.28 -3.57 -1.41
N ALA A 96 12.48 -3.03 -0.51
CA ALA A 96 12.61 -3.27 0.92
C ALA A 96 11.25 -3.56 1.55
N GLY A 97 11.19 -4.52 2.46
CA GLY A 97 10.01 -4.83 3.26
C GLY A 97 10.40 -5.36 4.63
N PRO A 98 9.43 -5.59 5.54
CA PRO A 98 9.72 -6.19 6.83
C PRO A 98 10.35 -7.57 6.64
N ALA A 99 11.41 -7.84 7.39
CA ALA A 99 12.04 -9.15 7.38
C ALA A 99 11.09 -10.17 8.03
N PRO A 100 10.97 -11.38 7.46
CA PRO A 100 10.32 -12.47 8.17
C PRO A 100 11.14 -12.84 9.44
N PRO A 101 10.57 -13.66 10.33
CA PRO A 101 11.29 -14.21 11.47
C PRO A 101 12.63 -14.81 11.05
N PRO A 102 13.68 -14.75 11.91
CA PRO A 102 15.04 -15.15 11.55
C PRO A 102 15.13 -16.55 10.92
N GLU A 103 14.33 -17.48 11.44
CA GLU A 103 14.21 -18.88 10.97
C GLU A 103 13.80 -19.01 9.50
N LEU A 104 13.05 -18.04 8.98
CA LEU A 104 12.54 -18.02 7.60
C LEU A 104 13.31 -17.05 6.70
N ARG A 105 14.25 -16.28 7.25
CA ARG A 105 14.93 -15.20 6.52
C ARG A 105 15.87 -15.73 5.45
N GLU A 106 16.68 -16.74 5.77
CA GLU A 106 17.57 -17.38 4.81
C GLU A 106 16.80 -18.10 3.70
N LEU A 107 15.68 -18.77 4.07
CA LEU A 107 14.77 -19.40 3.12
C LEU A 107 14.10 -18.37 2.21
N ALA A 108 13.62 -17.25 2.75
CA ALA A 108 13.00 -16.18 1.97
C ALA A 108 14.01 -15.52 1.02
N ALA A 109 15.23 -15.24 1.48
CA ALA A 109 16.29 -14.69 0.65
C ALA A 109 16.70 -15.67 -0.46
N GLY A 110 16.85 -16.97 -0.14
CA GLY A 110 17.17 -18.02 -1.10
C GLY A 110 16.06 -18.25 -2.12
N LEU A 111 14.79 -18.27 -1.67
CA LEU A 111 13.64 -18.41 -2.55
C LEU A 111 13.55 -17.24 -3.52
N VAL A 112 13.59 -16.00 -3.03
CA VAL A 112 13.52 -14.79 -3.88
C VAL A 112 14.72 -14.70 -4.84
N GLY A 113 15.92 -15.03 -4.38
CA GLY A 113 17.12 -15.09 -5.23
C GLY A 113 17.13 -16.23 -6.25
N SER A 114 16.30 -17.26 -6.06
CA SER A 114 16.16 -18.42 -6.97
C SER A 114 14.95 -18.34 -7.89
N VAL A 115 14.07 -17.34 -7.73
CA VAL A 115 12.89 -17.19 -8.60
C VAL A 115 13.37 -16.85 -10.00
N SER A 116 13.15 -17.77 -10.93
CA SER A 116 13.51 -17.52 -12.33
C SER A 116 12.68 -16.35 -12.89
N PRO A 117 13.19 -15.62 -13.90
CA PRO A 117 12.45 -14.56 -14.59
C PRO A 117 11.05 -14.99 -15.06
N THR A 118 10.86 -16.27 -15.39
CA THR A 118 9.57 -16.84 -15.78
C THR A 118 8.58 -16.93 -14.61
N VAL A 119 9.06 -17.25 -13.40
CA VAL A 119 8.23 -17.35 -12.19
C VAL A 119 7.97 -15.96 -11.60
N THR A 120 8.93 -15.02 -11.68
CA THR A 120 8.68 -13.60 -11.34
C THR A 120 7.65 -12.96 -12.27
N ARG A 121 7.62 -13.34 -13.56
CA ARG A 121 6.58 -12.93 -14.52
C ARG A 121 5.20 -13.38 -14.10
N TRP A 122 5.09 -14.64 -13.73
CA TRP A 122 3.84 -15.25 -13.30
C TRP A 122 3.34 -14.69 -11.96
N LEU A 123 4.26 -14.36 -11.04
CA LEU A 123 3.96 -13.73 -9.75
C LEU A 123 3.74 -12.21 -9.83
N GLY A 124 3.87 -11.60 -11.00
CA GLY A 124 3.72 -10.15 -11.18
C GLY A 124 4.88 -9.31 -10.60
N ILE A 125 5.99 -9.96 -10.24
CA ILE A 125 7.21 -9.35 -9.68
C ILE A 125 8.12 -8.81 -10.80
N ASP A 126 7.94 -9.28 -12.04
CA ASP A 126 8.71 -8.90 -13.25
C ASP A 126 8.77 -7.40 -13.56
N ARG A 127 7.84 -6.61 -13.03
CA ARG A 127 7.82 -5.16 -13.27
C ARG A 127 8.74 -4.38 -12.36
N VAL A 128 9.36 -5.05 -11.39
CA VAL A 128 10.12 -4.37 -10.37
C VAL A 128 11.46 -3.88 -10.93
N SER A 129 12.10 -4.56 -11.88
CA SER A 129 13.50 -4.28 -12.25
C SER A 129 13.83 -4.26 -13.76
N ASP A 130 12.88 -3.98 -14.65
CA ASP A 130 13.07 -3.98 -16.12
C ASP A 130 13.77 -5.26 -16.65
N GLY A 131 13.61 -6.40 -15.96
CA GLY A 131 14.22 -7.69 -16.29
C GLY A 131 15.62 -7.94 -15.72
N ARG A 132 16.17 -7.04 -14.89
CA ARG A 132 17.44 -7.26 -14.18
C ARG A 132 17.24 -8.12 -12.92
N PRO A 133 18.16 -9.06 -12.61
CA PRO A 133 18.04 -9.90 -11.43
C PRO A 133 18.15 -9.07 -10.15
N LEU A 134 17.22 -9.29 -9.23
CA LEU A 134 17.27 -8.75 -7.88
C LEU A 134 18.17 -9.64 -7.02
N ARG A 135 19.14 -9.03 -6.34
CA ARG A 135 20.05 -9.74 -5.42
C ARG A 135 19.78 -9.28 -3.99
N PRO A 136 19.83 -10.20 -3.01
CA PRO A 136 19.71 -9.80 -1.61
C PRO A 136 20.87 -8.87 -1.26
N VAL A 137 20.57 -7.81 -0.51
CA VAL A 137 21.58 -6.84 -0.05
C VAL A 137 21.92 -7.16 1.41
N PRO A 138 23.06 -7.81 1.68
CA PRO A 138 23.45 -8.13 3.06
C PRO A 138 23.84 -6.86 3.82
N ALA A 139 23.78 -6.92 5.17
CA ALA A 139 24.26 -5.88 6.09
C ALA A 139 23.53 -4.51 6.02
N MET A 140 22.22 -4.51 5.77
CA MET A 140 21.35 -3.34 5.94
C MET A 140 20.92 -3.20 7.42
N ASP A 141 19.62 -3.31 7.71
CA ASP A 141 19.02 -3.44 9.03
C ASP A 141 18.35 -4.82 9.10
N ASP A 142 18.53 -5.56 10.19
CA ASP A 142 18.06 -6.95 10.32
C ASP A 142 16.53 -7.09 10.38
N ARG A 143 15.82 -5.97 10.61
CA ARG A 143 14.36 -5.87 10.54
C ARG A 143 13.86 -5.75 9.11
N LEU A 144 14.73 -5.58 8.11
CA LEU A 144 14.37 -5.47 6.71
C LEU A 144 14.90 -6.64 5.88
N LEU A 145 14.07 -7.09 4.94
CA LEU A 145 14.51 -7.91 3.81
C LEU A 145 14.64 -6.99 2.60
N VAL A 146 15.87 -6.86 2.09
CA VAL A 146 16.22 -5.89 1.05
C VAL A 146 16.81 -6.60 -0.16
N PHE A 147 16.31 -6.22 -1.34
CA PHE A 147 16.82 -6.66 -2.63
C PHE A 147 17.15 -5.47 -3.50
N ALA A 148 18.20 -5.57 -4.30
CA ALA A 148 18.52 -4.55 -5.29
C ALA A 148 19.10 -5.15 -6.56
N THR A 149 18.98 -4.43 -7.67
CA THR A 149 19.76 -4.74 -8.88
C THR A 149 21.17 -4.18 -8.74
N ASP A 150 22.11 -4.75 -9.51
CA ASP A 150 23.48 -4.24 -9.60
C ASP A 150 23.52 -2.74 -9.94
N GLY A 151 24.40 -1.99 -9.27
CA GLY A 151 24.65 -0.56 -9.54
C GLY A 151 23.86 0.45 -8.70
N ILE A 152 23.03 0.02 -7.74
CA ILE A 152 22.23 0.88 -6.84
C ILE A 152 23.05 1.86 -5.99
N GLY A 153 24.37 1.69 -5.92
CA GLY A 153 25.26 2.54 -5.14
C GLY A 153 25.22 2.24 -3.63
N PRO A 154 25.91 3.03 -2.81
CA PRO A 154 25.88 2.86 -1.36
C PRO A 154 24.54 3.35 -0.79
N ILE A 155 23.74 2.42 -0.27
CA ILE A 155 22.38 2.71 0.26
C ILE A 155 22.39 3.03 1.78
N GLY A 156 23.56 3.05 2.42
CA GLY A 156 23.65 3.15 3.89
C GLY A 156 22.98 1.95 4.57
N THR A 157 22.64 2.07 5.86
CA THR A 157 22.07 0.95 6.64
C THR A 157 20.55 0.86 6.60
N LEU A 158 19.85 1.80 5.93
CA LEU A 158 18.38 1.89 5.88
C LEU A 158 17.68 1.91 7.26
N ARG A 159 18.39 2.20 8.36
CA ARG A 159 17.83 2.18 9.72
C ARG A 159 16.57 3.04 9.88
N ALA A 160 16.57 4.24 9.33
CA ALA A 160 15.40 5.14 9.41
C ALA A 160 14.20 4.63 8.59
N VAL A 161 14.44 3.87 7.50
CA VAL A 161 13.39 3.16 6.75
C VAL A 161 12.86 2.00 7.59
N ALA A 162 13.75 1.25 8.25
CA ALA A 162 13.38 0.15 9.14
C ALA A 162 12.54 0.64 10.33
N ASP A 163 12.86 1.80 10.90
CA ASP A 163 12.05 2.42 11.97
C ASP A 163 10.66 2.81 11.46
N ALA A 164 10.55 3.41 10.27
CA ALA A 164 9.27 3.78 9.70
C ALA A 164 8.38 2.56 9.40
N ILE A 165 8.96 1.51 8.81
CA ILE A 165 8.27 0.24 8.54
C ILE A 165 7.90 -0.46 9.85
N GLY A 166 8.79 -0.48 10.84
CA GLY A 166 8.55 -1.07 12.16
C GLY A 166 7.38 -0.42 12.89
N ASP A 167 7.34 0.92 12.91
CA ASP A 167 6.24 1.68 13.53
C ASP A 167 4.90 1.34 12.88
N TRP A 168 4.84 1.23 11.54
CA TRP A 168 3.64 0.78 10.84
C TRP A 168 3.26 -0.65 11.22
N CYS A 169 4.20 -1.59 11.15
CA CYS A 169 3.94 -3.01 11.46
C CYS A 169 3.54 -3.25 12.93
N SER A 170 3.92 -2.35 13.85
CA SER A 170 3.52 -2.43 15.27
C SER A 170 2.03 -2.14 15.51
N VAL A 171 1.40 -1.46 14.55
CA VAL A 171 -0.04 -1.12 14.59
C VAL A 171 -0.83 -2.04 13.66
N TYR A 172 -0.23 -2.43 12.52
CA TYR A 172 -0.86 -3.21 11.46
C TYR A 172 -0.11 -4.53 11.25
N GLU A 173 -0.47 -5.52 12.05
CA GLU A 173 0.29 -6.77 12.20
C GLU A 173 0.00 -7.80 11.09
N THR A 174 -1.07 -7.62 10.31
CA THR A 174 -1.46 -8.64 9.33
C THR A 174 -0.52 -8.64 8.13
N GLU A 175 -0.24 -9.82 7.56
CA GLU A 175 0.61 -9.98 6.35
C GLU A 175 0.11 -9.16 5.15
N ARG A 176 -1.18 -8.81 5.12
CA ARG A 176 -1.78 -7.97 4.07
C ARG A 176 -1.39 -6.50 4.25
N GLU A 177 -1.17 -6.06 5.47
CA GLU A 177 -0.84 -4.68 5.81
C GLU A 177 0.66 -4.41 5.79
N GLN A 178 1.50 -5.45 5.70
CA GLN A 178 2.94 -5.29 5.62
C GLN A 178 3.36 -4.44 4.41
N PRO A 179 4.13 -3.36 4.64
CA PRO A 179 4.50 -2.43 3.59
C PRO A 179 5.68 -2.95 2.78
N VAL A 180 5.64 -2.70 1.48
CA VAL A 180 6.77 -2.91 0.57
C VAL A 180 7.16 -1.57 -0.03
N LEU A 181 8.39 -1.14 0.20
CA LEU A 181 9.03 0.00 -0.42
C LEU A 181 9.74 -0.41 -1.71
N LEU A 182 9.57 0.38 -2.75
CA LEU A 182 10.21 0.23 -4.05
C LEU A 182 10.84 1.58 -4.46
N LEU A 183 12.09 1.55 -4.88
CA LEU A 183 12.76 2.62 -5.59
C LEU A 183 13.11 2.15 -6.99
N ASP A 184 12.71 2.93 -7.98
CA ASP A 184 13.04 2.69 -9.38
C ASP A 184 13.16 4.04 -10.13
N ARG A 185 13.25 3.96 -11.47
CA ARG A 185 13.35 5.14 -12.36
C ARG A 185 12.16 6.10 -12.27
N SER A 186 11.01 5.66 -11.78
CA SER A 186 9.79 6.47 -11.60
C SER A 186 9.76 7.21 -10.25
N GLY A 187 10.68 6.87 -9.35
CA GLY A 187 10.80 7.46 -8.03
C GLY A 187 10.62 6.43 -6.93
N MET A 188 10.00 6.85 -5.82
CA MET A 188 9.72 5.99 -4.68
C MET A 188 8.25 5.63 -4.61
N SER A 189 7.97 4.37 -4.27
CA SER A 189 6.64 3.93 -3.91
C SER A 189 6.64 3.06 -2.65
N VAL A 190 5.56 3.14 -1.90
CA VAL A 190 5.26 2.28 -0.74
C VAL A 190 3.90 1.66 -0.97
N ARG A 191 3.80 0.33 -0.84
CA ARG A 191 2.59 -0.43 -1.15
C ARG A 191 2.16 -1.29 0.04
N VAL A 192 0.86 -1.32 0.31
CA VAL A 192 0.19 -2.26 1.22
C VAL A 192 -1.01 -2.93 0.53
N ARG A 193 -1.43 -4.11 0.99
CA ARG A 193 -2.61 -4.85 0.46
C ARG A 193 -3.83 -4.66 1.37
N THR A 194 -4.07 -3.42 1.79
CA THR A 194 -5.22 -3.04 2.62
C THR A 194 -5.86 -1.74 2.11
N ASP A 195 -7.11 -1.48 2.52
CA ASP A 195 -7.82 -0.24 2.24
C ASP A 195 -7.42 0.82 3.29
N VAL A 196 -6.50 1.71 2.92
CA VAL A 196 -6.01 2.78 3.79
C VAL A 196 -6.95 3.99 3.84
N LEU A 197 -7.99 4.03 3.01
CA LEU A 197 -8.99 5.10 2.96
C LEU A 197 -10.25 4.77 3.76
N THR A 198 -10.21 3.72 4.59
CA THR A 198 -11.29 3.33 5.51
C THR A 198 -11.53 4.36 6.62
N SER A 199 -10.48 5.08 7.01
CA SER A 199 -10.53 6.20 7.95
C SER A 199 -9.41 7.20 7.64
N VAL A 200 -9.56 8.42 8.15
CA VAL A 200 -8.57 9.49 7.96
C VAL A 200 -7.28 9.16 8.70
N ASP A 201 -7.38 8.56 9.89
CA ASP A 201 -6.22 8.20 10.71
C ASP A 201 -5.32 7.17 10.02
N VAL A 202 -5.93 6.17 9.35
CA VAL A 202 -5.18 5.18 8.57
C VAL A 202 -4.53 5.83 7.33
N ALA A 203 -5.23 6.74 6.67
CA ALA A 203 -4.68 7.49 5.53
C ALA A 203 -3.48 8.36 5.97
N ASP A 204 -3.60 9.04 7.10
CA ASP A 204 -2.52 9.83 7.71
C ASP A 204 -1.32 8.97 8.09
N ALA A 205 -1.54 7.84 8.73
CA ALA A 205 -0.48 6.90 9.08
C ALA A 205 0.26 6.42 7.82
N PHE A 206 -0.47 6.12 6.74
CA PHE A 206 0.12 5.61 5.51
C PHE A 206 0.90 6.68 4.75
N VAL A 207 0.38 7.91 4.69
CA VAL A 207 1.10 9.07 4.13
C VAL A 207 2.35 9.37 4.97
N THR A 208 2.25 9.29 6.30
CA THR A 208 3.39 9.48 7.21
C THR A 208 4.48 8.45 6.99
N LEU A 209 4.12 7.17 6.81
CA LEU A 209 5.06 6.11 6.43
C LEU A 209 5.81 6.48 5.14
N GLY A 210 5.09 6.85 4.08
CA GLY A 210 5.67 7.26 2.80
C GLY A 210 6.63 8.46 2.94
N LEU A 211 6.21 9.50 3.66
CA LEU A 211 7.03 10.70 3.89
C LEU A 211 8.29 10.41 4.74
N ARG A 212 8.20 9.55 5.75
CA ARG A 212 9.36 9.14 6.57
C ARG A 212 10.36 8.34 5.75
N CYS A 213 9.88 7.38 4.94
CA CYS A 213 10.72 6.65 4.00
C CYS A 213 11.42 7.61 3.03
N ARG A 214 10.70 8.61 2.49
CA ARG A 214 11.28 9.60 1.58
C ARG A 214 12.36 10.42 2.26
N GLY A 215 12.09 10.89 3.48
CA GLY A 215 13.05 11.67 4.26
C GLY A 215 14.31 10.89 4.63
N ALA A 216 14.19 9.58 4.83
CA ALA A 216 15.32 8.69 5.09
C ALA A 216 16.24 8.50 3.87
N LEU A 217 15.66 8.54 2.66
CA LEU A 217 16.38 8.27 1.40
C LEU A 217 16.82 9.55 0.68
N GLY A 218 16.15 10.67 0.89
CA GLY A 218 16.46 11.98 0.27
C GLY A 218 17.53 12.79 0.99
N ARG A 219 18.20 12.24 2.01
CA ARG A 219 19.33 12.85 2.72
C ARG A 219 20.59 12.00 2.53
N SER A 220 21.16 12.07 1.33
CA SER A 220 22.56 11.73 1.04
C SER A 220 23.11 12.74 0.06
#